data_AF-A0A668THM6-F1
#
_entry.id   AF-A0A668THM6-F1
#
_cell.length_a   1.000
_cell.length_b   1.000
_cell.length_c   1.000
_cell.angle_alpha   90.00
_cell.angle_beta   90.00
_cell.angle_gamma   90.00
#
_symmetry.space_group_name_H-M   'P 1'
#
loop_
_entity.id
_entity.type
_entity.pdbx_description
1 polymer ?
#
loop_
_entity_poly.entity_id
_entity_poly.type
_entity_poly.pdbx_seq_one_letter_code
_entity_poly.pdbx_strand_id
1 'polypeptide(L)'
;MVPFVDFLTQQGFRPAIDLYDSSIRCMDVNKWTDSFLKDPLTLIIIAISPKYKEDIEGPAVDSHGLHTKYIHSMMQNEFIQQGSLNFRFIPVLFLCASQKHVPSWLQNTRVYRWPQDTEDLLLRLLREERYVAPPVPVELILEIVILNKK
;
A
#
# COMPACT_ATOMS: atom_id res chain seq x y z
N MET A 1 2.69 -11.90 -5.14
CA MET A 1 1.31 -11.60 -4.69
C MET A 1 0.85 -12.53 -3.59
N VAL A 2 0.80 -13.85 -3.78
CA VAL A 2 0.32 -14.80 -2.72
C VAL A 2 1.02 -14.61 -1.36
N PRO A 3 2.36 -14.58 -1.26
CA PRO A 3 3.01 -14.41 0.06
C PRO A 3 2.70 -13.08 0.76
N PHE A 4 2.38 -12.04 -0.01
CA PHE A 4 2.02 -10.73 0.52
C PHE A 4 0.59 -10.72 1.08
N VAL A 5 -0.32 -11.38 0.38
CA VAL A 5 -1.71 -11.57 0.83
C VAL A 5 -1.75 -12.39 2.11
N ASP A 6 -1.00 -13.49 2.15
CA ASP A 6 -0.90 -14.33 3.34
C ASP A 6 -0.34 -13.55 4.53
N PHE A 7 0.71 -12.77 4.29
CA PHE A 7 1.26 -11.86 5.29
C PHE A 7 0.20 -10.88 5.84
N LEU A 8 -0.51 -10.16 4.98
CA LEU A 8 -1.55 -9.21 5.41
C LEU A 8 -2.65 -9.93 6.22
N THR A 9 -3.05 -11.12 5.80
CA THR A 9 -4.07 -11.93 6.47
C THR A 9 -3.60 -12.37 7.85
N GLN A 10 -2.33 -12.79 7.99
CA GLN A 10 -1.72 -13.14 9.27
C GLN A 10 -1.62 -11.95 10.22
N GLN A 11 -1.50 -10.73 9.70
CA GLN A 11 -1.55 -9.49 10.49
C GLN A 11 -2.98 -9.03 10.82
N GLY A 12 -3.99 -9.81 10.45
CA GLY A 12 -5.40 -9.55 10.77
C GLY A 12 -6.15 -8.68 9.74
N PHE A 13 -5.50 -8.27 8.65
CA PHE A 13 -6.19 -7.56 7.56
C PHE A 13 -7.05 -8.50 6.73
N ARG A 14 -8.09 -7.96 6.08
CA ARG A 14 -8.94 -8.68 5.12
C ARG A 14 -8.83 -8.01 3.73
N PRO A 15 -7.71 -8.23 2.99
CA PRO A 15 -7.51 -7.59 1.70
C PRO A 15 -8.52 -8.11 0.66
N ALA A 16 -9.24 -7.22 -0.01
CA ALA A 16 -10.00 -7.54 -1.21
C ALA A 16 -9.03 -7.62 -2.40
N ILE A 17 -8.88 -8.78 -3.03
CA ILE A 17 -7.85 -9.04 -4.06
C ILE A 17 -8.49 -9.39 -5.40
N ASP A 18 -8.16 -8.61 -6.41
CA ASP A 18 -8.63 -8.74 -7.81
C ASP A 18 -8.18 -10.04 -8.51
N LEU A 19 -7.15 -10.71 -7.98
CA LEU A 19 -6.62 -11.97 -8.56
C LEU A 19 -7.42 -13.23 -8.23
N TYR A 20 -8.17 -13.24 -7.12
CA TYR A 20 -8.91 -14.43 -6.66
C TYR A 20 -10.42 -14.24 -6.66
N ASP A 21 -10.89 -13.00 -6.74
CA ASP A 21 -12.29 -12.73 -6.69
C ASP A 21 -12.85 -12.56 -8.11
N SER A 22 -13.40 -13.65 -8.66
CA SER A 22 -14.23 -13.61 -9.85
C SER A 22 -15.37 -12.58 -9.73
N SER A 23 -15.70 -12.12 -8.52
CA SER A 23 -16.67 -11.04 -8.30
C SER A 23 -16.12 -9.63 -8.55
N ILE A 24 -14.79 -9.37 -8.51
CA ILE A 24 -14.23 -8.05 -8.86
C ILE A 24 -14.17 -7.89 -10.39
N ARG A 25 -13.81 -8.95 -11.11
CA ARG A 25 -13.91 -9.00 -12.59
C ARG A 25 -15.35 -8.94 -13.10
N CYS A 26 -16.32 -9.36 -12.28
CA CYS A 26 -17.75 -9.32 -12.56
C CYS A 26 -18.46 -8.14 -11.88
N MET A 27 -17.76 -7.37 -11.02
CA MET A 27 -18.33 -6.20 -10.39
C MET A 27 -18.40 -5.11 -11.44
N ASP A 28 -19.58 -4.53 -11.58
CA ASP A 28 -19.72 -3.27 -12.28
C ASP A 28 -18.67 -2.30 -11.71
N VAL A 29 -17.83 -1.77 -12.60
CA VAL A 29 -16.80 -0.78 -12.27
C VAL A 29 -17.36 0.33 -11.37
N ASN A 30 -18.60 0.74 -11.61
CA ASN A 30 -19.26 1.77 -10.81
C ASN A 30 -19.42 1.33 -9.35
N LYS A 31 -19.77 0.06 -9.11
CA LYS A 31 -19.84 -0.51 -7.76
C LYS A 31 -18.47 -0.58 -7.10
N TRP A 32 -17.43 -0.96 -7.83
CA TRP A 32 -16.07 -0.95 -7.29
C TRP A 32 -15.63 0.46 -6.89
N THR A 33 -15.94 1.44 -7.75
CA THR A 33 -15.65 2.85 -7.53
C THR A 33 -16.33 3.36 -6.27
N ASP A 34 -17.62 3.13 -6.13
CA ASP A 34 -18.39 3.62 -4.99
C ASP A 34 -18.01 2.88 -3.70
N SER A 35 -17.68 1.60 -3.77
CA SER A 35 -17.39 0.77 -2.58
C SER A 35 -15.97 0.94 -2.05
N PHE A 36 -14.99 1.17 -2.92
CA PHE A 36 -13.56 1.20 -2.54
C PHE A 36 -12.90 2.52 -2.87
N LEU A 37 -13.10 3.04 -4.08
CA LEU A 37 -12.39 4.24 -4.52
C LEU A 37 -12.89 5.49 -3.79
N LYS A 38 -14.20 5.66 -3.62
CA LYS A 38 -14.78 6.85 -2.96
C LYS A 38 -14.87 6.74 -1.44
N ASP A 39 -14.75 5.54 -0.87
CA ASP A 39 -14.79 5.36 0.58
C ASP A 39 -13.53 5.96 1.24
N PRO A 40 -13.65 6.99 2.10
CA PRO A 40 -12.50 7.61 2.77
C PRO A 40 -11.78 6.69 3.77
N LEU A 41 -12.42 5.61 4.21
CA LEU A 41 -11.82 4.65 5.14
C LEU A 41 -10.98 3.59 4.43
N THR A 42 -11.24 3.35 3.14
CA THR A 42 -10.54 2.34 2.36
C THR A 42 -9.10 2.79 2.03
N LEU A 43 -8.12 1.94 2.37
CA LEU A 43 -6.73 2.06 1.91
C LEU A 43 -6.52 1.20 0.66
N ILE A 44 -5.84 1.74 -0.34
CA ILE A 44 -5.64 1.09 -1.65
C ILE A 44 -4.14 0.84 -1.82
N ILE A 45 -3.74 -0.42 -1.71
CA ILE A 45 -2.36 -0.85 -1.98
C ILE A 45 -2.19 -1.01 -3.48
N ILE A 46 -1.26 -0.27 -4.07
CA ILE A 46 -0.93 -0.35 -5.49
C ILE A 46 0.34 -1.19 -5.62
N ALA A 47 0.17 -2.44 -6.07
CA ALA A 47 1.27 -3.37 -6.28
C ALA A 47 2.02 -3.04 -7.59
N ILE A 48 3.15 -2.36 -7.45
CA ILE A 48 3.97 -1.89 -8.58
C ILE A 48 4.98 -2.97 -8.95
N SER A 49 4.93 -3.42 -10.19
CA SER A 49 5.89 -4.32 -10.83
C SER A 49 6.36 -3.73 -12.16
N PRO A 50 7.46 -4.22 -12.77
CA PRO A 50 7.82 -3.83 -14.13
C PRO A 50 6.67 -4.05 -15.13
N LYS A 51 5.97 -5.19 -15.03
CA LYS A 51 4.78 -5.49 -15.84
C LYS A 51 3.66 -4.46 -15.63
N TYR A 52 3.39 -4.05 -14.39
CA TYR A 52 2.38 -3.01 -14.14
C TYR A 52 2.70 -1.71 -14.89
N LYS A 53 3.97 -1.29 -14.90
CA LYS A 53 4.44 -0.11 -15.65
C LYS A 53 4.23 -0.27 -17.15
N GLU A 54 4.58 -1.44 -17.69
CA GLU A 54 4.33 -1.80 -19.10
C GLU A 54 2.84 -1.79 -19.43
N ASP A 55 1.98 -2.34 -18.58
CA ASP A 55 0.53 -2.42 -18.82
C ASP A 55 -0.11 -1.00 -18.85
N ILE A 56 0.40 -0.03 -18.08
CA ILE A 56 -0.17 1.33 -18.02
C ILE A 56 0.39 2.28 -19.10
N GLU A 57 1.67 2.14 -19.48
CA GLU A 57 2.34 3.03 -20.44
C GLU A 57 2.51 2.42 -21.84
N GLY A 58 2.60 1.10 -21.92
CA GLY A 58 2.74 0.36 -23.16
C GLY A 58 1.44 0.30 -23.98
N PRO A 59 1.54 -0.22 -25.21
CA PRO A 59 0.36 -0.59 -25.99
C PRO A 59 -0.40 -1.69 -25.23
N ALA A 60 -1.71 -1.52 -25.02
CA ALA A 60 -2.51 -2.52 -24.34
C ALA A 60 -2.72 -3.71 -25.30
N VAL A 61 -1.93 -4.77 -25.11
CA VAL A 61 -1.88 -5.92 -26.02
C VAL A 61 -2.92 -6.99 -25.66
N ASP A 62 -3.32 -7.06 -24.38
CA ASP A 62 -4.26 -8.04 -23.85
C ASP A 62 -5.37 -7.41 -22.99
N SER A 63 -6.42 -8.19 -22.70
CA SER A 63 -7.55 -7.75 -21.87
C SER A 63 -7.12 -7.37 -20.45
N HIS A 64 -6.07 -8.02 -19.94
CA HIS A 64 -5.50 -7.73 -18.63
C HIS A 64 -4.89 -6.32 -18.60
N GLY A 65 -4.04 -5.97 -19.57
CA GLY A 65 -3.44 -4.65 -19.69
C GLY A 65 -4.48 -3.55 -19.87
N LEU A 66 -5.53 -3.80 -20.67
CA LEU A 66 -6.66 -2.86 -20.79
C LEU A 66 -7.36 -2.60 -19.46
N HIS A 67 -7.61 -3.65 -18.68
CA HIS A 67 -8.23 -3.55 -17.36
C HIS A 67 -7.34 -2.80 -16.36
N THR A 68 -6.06 -3.16 -16.29
CA THR A 68 -5.05 -2.49 -15.44
C THR A 68 -4.97 -1.00 -15.76
N LYS A 69 -4.89 -0.64 -17.05
CA LYS A 69 -4.82 0.74 -17.51
C LYS A 69 -6.08 1.53 -17.15
N TYR A 70 -7.24 0.90 -17.28
CA TYR A 70 -8.51 1.52 -16.91
C TYR A 70 -8.60 1.82 -15.41
N ILE A 71 -8.34 0.84 -14.54
CA ILE A 71 -8.33 1.05 -13.08
C ILE A 71 -7.28 2.11 -12.71
N HIS A 72 -6.10 2.08 -13.33
CA HIS A 72 -5.06 3.08 -13.14
C HIS A 72 -5.58 4.50 -13.41
N SER A 73 -6.22 4.72 -14.56
CA SER A 73 -6.78 6.02 -14.92
C SER A 73 -7.85 6.49 -13.94
N MET A 74 -8.67 5.58 -13.42
CA MET A 74 -9.66 5.92 -12.39
C MET A 74 -9.01 6.37 -11.08
N MET A 75 -8.02 5.63 -10.59
CA MET A 75 -7.27 6.02 -9.38
C MET A 75 -6.56 7.36 -9.56
N GLN A 76 -5.96 7.59 -10.72
CA GLN A 76 -5.30 8.85 -11.05
C GLN A 76 -6.28 10.02 -11.05
N ASN A 77 -7.46 9.86 -11.66
CA ASN A 77 -8.49 10.90 -11.69
C ASN A 77 -8.99 11.23 -10.27
N GLU A 78 -9.23 10.22 -9.44
CA GLU A 78 -9.61 10.43 -8.03
C GLU A 78 -8.52 11.19 -7.27
N PHE A 79 -7.25 10.82 -7.45
CA PHE A 79 -6.12 11.51 -6.83
C PHE A 79 -6.09 13.00 -7.19
N ILE A 80 -6.30 13.32 -8.48
CA ILE A 80 -6.34 14.69 -8.99
C ILE A 80 -7.56 15.45 -8.45
N GLN A 81 -8.74 14.82 -8.44
CA GLN A 81 -9.98 15.42 -7.96
C GLN A 81 -9.94 15.75 -6.46
N GLN A 82 -9.22 14.94 -5.67
CA GLN A 82 -8.94 15.22 -4.26
C GLN A 82 -7.80 16.23 -4.04
N GLY A 83 -7.39 16.96 -5.08
CA GLY A 83 -6.34 17.98 -4.97
C GLY A 83 -4.96 17.42 -4.68
N SER A 84 -4.68 16.16 -5.05
CA SER A 84 -3.45 15.44 -4.73
C SER A 84 -3.19 15.22 -3.23
N LEU A 85 -4.21 15.38 -2.38
CA LEU A 85 -4.11 15.18 -0.91
C LEU A 85 -4.56 13.79 -0.47
N ASN A 86 -4.33 12.78 -1.30
CA ASN A 86 -4.85 11.44 -1.05
C ASN A 86 -3.82 10.56 -0.33
N PHE A 87 -4.07 10.34 0.96
CA PHE A 87 -3.31 9.42 1.83
C PHE A 87 -3.86 8.00 1.82
N ARG A 88 -4.66 7.59 0.83
CA ARG A 88 -5.23 6.24 0.75
C ARG A 88 -4.48 5.37 -0.24
N PHE A 89 -3.88 5.94 -1.27
CA PHE A 89 -3.02 5.21 -2.20
C PHE A 89 -1.65 4.93 -1.59
N ILE A 90 -1.32 3.65 -1.46
CA ILE A 90 -0.09 3.16 -0.86
C ILE A 90 0.70 2.40 -1.93
N PRO A 91 1.67 3.02 -2.62
CA PRO A 91 2.49 2.32 -3.59
C PRO A 91 3.46 1.35 -2.92
N VAL A 92 3.45 0.10 -3.38
CA VAL A 92 4.34 -0.96 -2.89
C VAL A 92 5.08 -1.60 -4.07
N LEU A 93 6.40 -1.58 -4.04
CA LEU A 93 7.27 -2.17 -5.06
C LEU A 93 7.39 -3.69 -4.86
N PHE A 94 7.14 -4.45 -5.93
CA PHE A 94 7.24 -5.91 -6.03
C PHE A 94 8.20 -6.33 -7.16
N LEU A 95 8.73 -7.56 -7.08
CA LEU A 95 9.34 -8.28 -8.22
C LEU A 95 10.37 -7.45 -9.03
N CYS A 96 11.49 -7.09 -8.42
CA CYS A 96 12.55 -6.29 -9.06
C CYS A 96 12.12 -4.89 -9.53
N ALA A 97 10.95 -4.40 -9.10
CA ALA A 97 10.56 -3.02 -9.31
C ALA A 97 11.48 -2.07 -8.56
N SER A 98 11.47 -0.83 -9.03
CA SER A 98 12.27 0.28 -8.52
C SER A 98 11.50 1.57 -8.81
N GLN A 99 12.03 2.70 -8.33
CA GLN A 99 11.37 4.00 -8.44
C GLN A 99 10.97 4.39 -9.88
N LYS A 100 11.73 3.94 -10.90
CA LYS A 100 11.39 4.20 -12.31
C LYS A 100 10.03 3.62 -12.74
N HIS A 101 9.56 2.59 -12.04
CA HIS A 101 8.28 1.92 -12.34
C HIS A 101 7.10 2.57 -11.61
N VAL A 102 7.35 3.50 -10.69
CA VAL A 102 6.30 4.19 -9.95
C VAL A 102 5.61 5.21 -10.89
N PRO A 103 4.27 5.24 -10.95
CA PRO A 103 3.54 6.27 -11.69
C PRO A 103 3.91 7.68 -11.25
N SER A 104 3.99 8.62 -12.19
CA SER A 104 4.37 10.01 -11.92
C SER A 104 3.48 10.68 -10.86
N TRP A 105 2.18 10.41 -10.89
CA TRP A 105 1.21 10.97 -9.93
C TRP A 105 1.38 10.44 -8.49
N LEU A 106 2.16 9.37 -8.29
CA LEU A 106 2.48 8.80 -6.98
C LEU A 106 3.90 9.17 -6.49
N GLN A 107 4.71 9.89 -7.28
CA GLN A 107 6.12 10.13 -6.93
C GLN A 107 6.31 10.91 -5.61
N ASN A 108 5.33 11.74 -5.23
CA ASN A 108 5.37 12.50 -3.98
C ASN A 108 4.81 11.72 -2.77
N THR A 109 4.39 10.47 -2.97
CA THR A 109 3.90 9.60 -1.90
C THR A 109 5.02 8.68 -1.41
N ARG A 110 4.98 8.27 -0.14
CA ARG A 110 5.95 7.32 0.40
C ARG A 110 5.77 5.96 -0.27
N VAL A 111 6.83 5.49 -0.93
CA VAL A 111 6.86 4.19 -1.62
C VAL A 111 7.52 3.15 -0.73
N TYR A 112 6.84 2.02 -0.53
CA TYR A 112 7.33 0.89 0.26
C TYR A 112 7.87 -0.21 -0.64
N ARG A 113 8.84 -0.97 -0.16
CA ARG A 113 9.38 -2.16 -0.83
C ARG A 113 8.94 -3.40 -0.10
N TRP A 114 8.32 -4.32 -0.82
CA TRP A 114 8.02 -5.63 -0.27
C TRP A 114 9.15 -6.63 -0.58
N PRO A 115 9.66 -7.40 0.40
CA PRO A 115 9.30 -7.44 1.82
C PRO A 115 10.18 -6.56 2.74
N GLN A 116 11.03 -5.70 2.19
CA GLN A 116 12.06 -5.00 2.98
C GLN A 116 11.48 -4.00 3.99
N ASP A 117 10.39 -3.33 3.64
CA ASP A 117 9.79 -2.24 4.43
C ASP A 117 8.53 -2.72 5.18
N THR A 118 8.43 -4.00 5.56
CA THR A 118 7.23 -4.59 6.17
C THR A 118 6.76 -3.86 7.43
N GLU A 119 7.68 -3.50 8.33
CA GLU A 119 7.34 -2.82 9.59
C GLU A 119 6.72 -1.45 9.31
N ASP A 120 7.38 -0.62 8.50
CA ASP A 120 6.90 0.71 8.13
C ASP A 120 5.59 0.63 7.31
N LEU A 121 5.44 -0.39 6.46
CA LEU A 121 4.20 -0.64 5.72
C LEU A 121 3.05 -1.00 6.67
N LEU A 122 3.28 -1.82 7.70
CA LEU A 122 2.25 -2.15 8.69
C LEU A 122 1.84 -0.93 9.50
N LEU A 123 2.80 -0.16 10.00
CA LEU A 123 2.53 1.12 10.68
C LEU A 123 1.68 2.02 9.78
N ARG A 124 2.03 2.11 8.49
CA ARG A 124 1.27 2.90 7.52
C ARG A 124 -0.17 2.44 7.32
N LEU A 125 -0.39 1.12 7.31
CA LEU A 125 -1.72 0.52 7.17
C LEU A 125 -2.56 0.67 8.43
N LEU A 126 -1.93 0.61 9.60
CA LEU A 126 -2.56 0.82 10.91
C LEU A 126 -2.76 2.32 11.24
N ARG A 127 -2.18 3.22 10.42
CA ARG A 127 -2.13 4.67 10.67
C ARG A 127 -1.39 5.02 11.97
N GLU A 128 -0.39 4.23 12.29
CA GLU A 128 0.47 4.38 13.45
C GLU A 128 1.79 5.06 13.05
N GLU A 129 2.35 5.84 13.97
CA GLU A 129 3.67 6.44 13.81
C GLU A 129 4.75 5.61 14.53
N ARG A 130 5.94 5.54 13.93
CA ARG A 130 7.08 4.89 14.58
C ARG A 130 7.55 5.78 15.73
N TYR A 131 7.48 5.26 16.95
CA TYR A 131 8.11 5.93 18.09
C TYR A 131 9.64 5.95 17.92
N VAL A 132 10.21 7.15 17.83
CA VAL A 132 11.65 7.37 17.86
C VAL A 132 12.00 7.87 19.25
N ALA A 133 12.59 6.98 20.06
CA ALA A 133 13.02 7.36 21.40
C ALA A 133 14.05 8.50 21.31
N PRO A 134 13.93 9.53 22.18
CA PRO A 134 14.96 10.55 22.24
C PRO A 134 16.30 9.95 22.67
N PRO A 135 17.45 10.56 22.30
CA PRO A 135 18.75 10.14 22.78
C PRO A 135 18.77 10.13 24.32
N VAL A 136 19.28 9.04 24.91
CA VAL A 136 19.42 8.95 26.37
C VAL A 136 20.57 9.88 26.81
N PRO A 137 20.33 10.80 27.75
CA PRO A 137 21.40 11.62 28.34
C PRO A 137 22.55 10.77 28.88
N VAL A 138 23.79 11.26 28.70
CA VAL A 138 25.00 10.57 29.20
C VAL A 138 25.01 10.43 30.73
N GLU A 139 24.31 11.32 31.43
CA GLU A 139 24.26 11.39 32.89
C GLU A 139 23.10 10.59 33.50
N LEU A 140 22.40 9.77 32.71
CA LEU A 140 21.22 9.05 33.20
C LEU A 140 21.65 7.87 34.09
N ILE A 141 21.51 8.03 35.41
CA ILE A 141 21.78 6.98 36.40
C ILE A 141 20.49 6.21 36.68
N LEU A 142 20.51 4.89 36.46
CA LEU A 142 19.41 3.98 36.80
C LEU A 142 19.88 3.04 37.90
N GLU A 143 19.15 2.99 39.02
CA GLU A 143 19.36 2.00 40.08
C GLU A 143 18.14 1.07 40.14
N ILE A 144 18.36 -0.23 39.97
CA ILE A 144 17.33 -1.27 40.08
C ILE A 144 17.48 -1.91 41.46
N VAL A 145 16.55 -1.63 42.38
CA VAL A 145 16.49 -2.25 43.70
C VAL A 145 15.51 -3.42 43.66
N ILE A 146 16.03 -4.65 43.81
CA ILE A 146 15.22 -5.85 43.97
C ILE A 146 14.92 -6.04 45.45
N LEU A 147 13.67 -5.87 45.84
CA LEU A 147 13.21 -6.16 47.19
C LEU A 147 12.78 -7.64 47.27
N ASN A 148 13.64 -8.48 47.83
CA ASN A 148 13.22 -9.80 48.27
C ASN A 148 12.27 -9.65 49.46
N LYS A 149 10.97 -9.80 49.23
CA LYS A 149 10.02 -10.04 50.32
C LYS A 149 10.28 -11.44 50.86
N LYS A 150 10.72 -11.51 52.11
CA LYS A 150 10.77 -12.75 52.91
C LYS A 150 9.38 -13.34 53.08
#